data_AF-A0A7V9RD40-F1
#
_entry.id   AF-A0A7V9RD40-F1
#
_cell.length_a   1.000
_cell.length_b   1.000
_cell.length_c   1.000
_cell.angle_alpha   90.00
_cell.angle_beta   90.00
_cell.angle_gamma   90.00
#
_symmetry.space_group_name_H-M   'P 1'
#
loop_
_entity.id
_entity.type
_entity.pdbx_description
1 polymer ?
#
loop_
_entity_poly.entity_id
_entity_poly.type
_entity_poly.pdbx_seq_one_letter_code
_entity_poly.pdbx_strand_id
1 'polypeptide(L)'
;MRLAGLLLLVGVGSAAAEVELKNDSFVDGQPVVFQGGFGIGDIAASRFVAPEAGRTLTKVQLLFGAATTMKTMTLRVYDDTGGSDTPGSVIFVSDVELIGSDTAIQELQPDMPVELPAQFRIGLEFQHAGVPTIANDNDMTNAADRNYLFAANLGGWIKSSTAGVSGDWIIRAFIDGDGGPIGQVCTGNGECPTGEFCDTEIGACTFECRTADDCNGNVCNSLGQCLVDADGGGCCQANRDGEPAALFGALGLLWFLQRRRRCAR
;
A
#
# COMPACT_ATOMS: atom_id res chain seq x y z
N MET A 1 31.97 -57.85 12.15
CA MET A 1 31.90 -56.37 12.12
C MET A 1 30.55 -55.97 11.54
N ARG A 2 29.65 -55.38 12.35
CA ARG A 2 28.35 -54.88 11.88
C ARG A 2 28.51 -53.39 11.58
N LEU A 3 28.37 -52.99 10.31
CA LEU A 3 28.29 -51.58 9.95
C LEU A 3 26.93 -51.03 10.41
N ALA A 4 26.96 -50.08 11.34
CA ALA A 4 25.80 -49.26 11.68
C ALA A 4 25.65 -48.18 10.61
N GLY A 5 24.57 -48.23 9.84
CA GLY A 5 24.20 -47.19 8.89
C GLY A 5 23.70 -45.96 9.65
N LEU A 6 24.46 -44.88 9.59
CA LEU A 6 24.08 -43.57 10.09
C LEU A 6 23.08 -42.95 9.10
N LEU A 7 21.80 -42.92 9.48
CA LEU A 7 20.75 -42.23 8.72
C LEU A 7 20.87 -40.73 9.01
N LEU A 8 21.34 -39.95 8.02
CA LEU A 8 21.36 -38.49 8.08
C LEU A 8 19.95 -37.98 7.75
N LEU A 9 19.22 -37.46 8.73
CA LEU A 9 18.04 -36.64 8.49
C LEU A 9 18.50 -35.23 8.10
N VAL A 10 18.36 -34.89 6.82
CA VAL A 10 18.49 -33.50 6.36
C VAL A 10 17.16 -32.81 6.66
N GLY A 11 17.13 -31.95 7.66
CA GLY A 11 15.99 -31.07 7.91
C GLY A 11 15.94 -30.00 6.82
N VAL A 12 14.94 -30.07 5.94
CA VAL A 12 14.55 -28.92 5.11
C VAL A 12 13.87 -27.93 6.04
N GLY A 13 14.56 -26.85 6.38
CA GLY A 13 13.92 -25.69 6.99
C GLY A 13 12.93 -25.11 6.00
N SER A 14 11.66 -25.03 6.38
CA SER A 14 10.66 -24.26 5.63
C SER A 14 11.10 -22.80 5.69
N ALA A 15 11.55 -22.22 4.58
CA ALA A 15 11.59 -20.78 4.46
C ALA A 15 10.14 -20.31 4.51
N ALA A 16 9.76 -19.57 5.55
CA ALA A 16 8.46 -18.89 5.55
C ALA A 16 8.45 -17.94 4.35
N ALA A 17 7.45 -18.05 3.49
CA ALA A 17 7.29 -17.16 2.34
C ALA A 17 7.03 -15.73 2.86
N GLU A 18 7.56 -14.70 2.20
CA GLU A 18 7.25 -13.30 2.54
C GLU A 18 6.03 -12.82 1.74
N VAL A 19 5.14 -12.04 2.36
CA VAL A 19 4.02 -11.37 1.67
C VAL A 19 4.45 -9.95 1.33
N GLU A 20 4.42 -9.59 0.04
CA GLU A 20 4.56 -8.20 -0.41
C GLU A 20 3.22 -7.47 -0.26
N LEU A 21 3.24 -6.32 0.41
CA LEU A 21 2.14 -5.37 0.47
C LEU A 21 2.61 -4.07 -0.21
N LYS A 22 1.92 -3.63 -1.25
CA LYS A 22 2.23 -2.38 -1.96
C LYS A 22 0.96 -1.60 -2.27
N ASN A 23 1.15 -0.34 -2.64
CA ASN A 23 0.07 0.52 -3.14
C ASN A 23 0.35 1.01 -4.55
N ASP A 24 1.59 0.89 -5.02
CA ASP A 24 2.04 1.30 -6.34
C ASP A 24 1.87 0.20 -7.39
N SER A 25 1.77 0.60 -8.66
CA SER A 25 1.80 -0.30 -9.82
C SER A 25 3.18 -0.41 -10.48
N PHE A 26 4.23 0.11 -9.82
CA PHE A 26 5.56 0.16 -10.42
C PHE A 26 6.11 -1.24 -10.67
N VAL A 27 6.60 -1.44 -11.89
CA VAL A 27 7.42 -2.59 -12.27
C VAL A 27 8.74 -2.08 -12.84
N ASP A 28 9.78 -2.91 -12.74
CA ASP A 28 11.12 -2.52 -13.16
C ASP A 28 11.13 -2.01 -14.62
N GLY A 29 11.86 -0.93 -14.84
CA GLY A 29 11.93 -0.22 -16.13
C GLY A 29 10.77 0.72 -16.46
N GLN A 30 9.73 0.83 -15.63
CA GLN A 30 8.68 1.83 -15.82
C GLN A 30 9.17 3.25 -15.47
N PRO A 31 8.60 4.30 -16.08
CA PRO A 31 8.89 5.66 -15.68
C PRO A 31 8.35 5.93 -14.27
N VAL A 32 9.12 6.67 -13.49
CA VAL A 32 8.76 7.12 -12.15
C VAL A 32 8.93 8.63 -12.06
N VAL A 33 8.30 9.25 -11.06
CA VAL A 33 8.51 10.66 -10.74
C VAL A 33 9.08 10.76 -9.34
N PHE A 34 10.19 11.49 -9.19
CA PHE A 34 10.78 11.77 -7.89
C PHE A 34 10.16 13.04 -7.31
N GLN A 35 9.44 12.90 -6.20
CA GLN A 35 8.69 14.02 -5.62
C GLN A 35 9.63 14.96 -4.86
N GLY A 36 9.83 16.16 -5.41
CA GLY A 36 10.56 17.22 -4.72
C GLY A 36 9.73 17.95 -3.65
N GLY A 37 10.35 18.93 -2.99
CA GLY A 37 9.66 19.82 -2.05
C GLY A 37 9.67 19.35 -0.58
N PHE A 38 10.15 18.14 -0.30
CA PHE A 38 10.40 17.69 1.08
C PHE A 38 11.51 18.51 1.73
N GLY A 39 11.22 18.99 2.94
CA GLY A 39 12.15 19.56 3.89
C GLY A 39 12.48 18.59 5.02
N ILE A 40 13.37 19.04 5.92
CA ILE A 40 13.73 18.27 7.11
C ILE A 40 12.50 18.06 8.00
N GLY A 41 12.27 16.82 8.41
CA GLY A 41 11.16 16.38 9.25
C GLY A 41 9.87 16.05 8.49
N ASP A 42 9.80 16.34 7.18
CA ASP A 42 8.67 15.90 6.39
C ASP A 42 8.70 14.36 6.23
N ILE A 43 7.54 13.74 6.02
CA ILE A 43 7.41 12.28 5.92
C ILE A 43 6.57 11.93 4.70
N ALA A 44 7.09 11.06 3.83
CA ALA A 44 6.28 10.34 2.85
C ALA A 44 5.86 8.99 3.43
N ALA A 45 4.58 8.62 3.38
CA ALA A 45 4.12 7.43 4.05
C ALA A 45 3.03 6.67 3.29
N SER A 46 3.10 5.34 3.39
CA SER A 46 2.14 4.40 2.82
C SER A 46 1.45 3.61 3.93
N ARG A 47 0.12 3.58 3.88
CA ARG A 47 -0.73 2.74 4.73
C ARG A 47 -0.90 1.38 4.07
N PHE A 48 -0.83 0.33 4.89
CA PHE A 48 -0.99 -1.05 4.49
C PHE A 48 -1.99 -1.76 5.40
N VAL A 49 -2.52 -2.87 4.89
CA VAL A 49 -3.31 -3.79 5.69
C VAL A 49 -2.73 -5.19 5.52
N ALA A 50 -2.22 -5.77 6.60
CA ALA A 50 -1.82 -7.15 6.67
C ALA A 50 -3.06 -8.07 6.70
N PRO A 51 -2.93 -9.34 6.28
CA PRO A 51 -4.03 -10.30 6.32
C PRO A 51 -4.60 -10.50 7.73
N GLU A 52 -3.74 -10.41 8.74
CA GLU A 52 -4.10 -10.41 10.15
C GLU A 52 -3.07 -9.62 10.98
N ALA A 53 -3.40 -9.33 12.23
CA ALA A 53 -2.47 -8.75 13.20
C ALA A 53 -1.46 -9.80 13.71
N GLY A 54 -0.34 -9.34 14.26
CA GLY A 54 0.70 -10.21 14.83
C GLY A 54 1.77 -10.64 13.81
N ARG A 55 1.71 -10.10 12.59
CA ARG A 55 2.71 -10.33 11.54
C ARG A 55 3.99 -9.58 11.82
N THR A 56 5.10 -10.14 11.42
CA THR A 56 6.43 -9.52 11.55
C THR A 56 6.80 -8.81 10.27
N LEU A 57 7.17 -7.53 10.35
CA LEU A 57 7.81 -6.83 9.24
C LEU A 57 9.21 -7.43 9.02
N THR A 58 9.45 -7.99 7.84
CA THR A 58 10.75 -8.59 7.48
C THR A 58 11.60 -7.62 6.67
N LYS A 59 10.98 -6.81 5.82
CA LYS A 59 11.66 -5.87 4.93
C LYS A 59 10.75 -4.72 4.50
N VAL A 60 11.36 -3.59 4.18
CA VAL A 60 10.74 -2.47 3.47
C VAL A 60 11.48 -2.28 2.15
N GLN A 61 10.74 -2.13 1.06
CA GLN A 61 11.31 -1.71 -0.22
C GLN A 61 10.84 -0.30 -0.54
N LEU A 62 11.73 0.49 -1.13
CA LEU A 62 11.39 1.82 -1.62
C LEU A 62 12.24 2.22 -2.81
N LEU A 63 11.79 3.20 -3.60
CA LEU A 63 12.58 3.81 -4.66
C LEU A 63 12.93 5.26 -4.31
N PHE A 64 14.22 5.51 -4.07
CA PHE A 64 14.77 6.79 -3.64
C PHE A 64 15.87 7.23 -4.61
N GLY A 65 15.74 8.42 -5.19
CA GLY A 65 16.56 8.82 -6.34
C GLY A 65 16.49 10.29 -6.68
N ALA A 66 16.64 10.65 -7.96
CA ALA A 66 16.92 11.98 -8.52
C ALA A 66 18.30 12.59 -8.18
N ALA A 67 19.13 11.88 -7.41
CA ALA A 67 20.55 12.16 -7.18
C ALA A 67 21.24 10.92 -6.61
N THR A 68 22.55 10.81 -6.77
CA THR A 68 23.33 9.63 -6.31
C THR A 68 24.08 9.86 -4.99
N THR A 69 23.73 10.91 -4.25
CA THR A 69 24.39 11.21 -2.96
C THR A 69 23.77 10.37 -1.84
N MET A 70 24.60 9.90 -0.91
CA MET A 70 24.12 9.27 0.31
C MET A 70 23.43 10.27 1.24
N LYS A 71 22.32 9.86 1.86
CA LYS A 71 21.56 10.64 2.83
C LYS A 71 21.12 9.75 4.00
N THR A 72 21.11 10.31 5.18
CA THR A 72 20.46 9.71 6.36
C THR A 72 18.98 10.04 6.32
N MET A 73 18.16 9.03 6.61
CA MET A 73 16.71 9.10 6.66
C MET A 73 16.24 8.38 7.93
N THR A 74 15.02 8.67 8.40
CA THR A 74 14.42 7.91 9.51
C THR A 74 13.26 7.08 8.99
N LEU A 75 13.38 5.76 9.06
CA LEU A 75 12.29 4.82 8.81
C LEU A 75 11.39 4.78 10.04
N ARG A 76 10.09 4.94 9.85
CA ARG A 76 9.07 4.86 10.90
C ARG A 76 7.99 3.87 10.54
N VAL A 77 7.53 3.11 11.52
CA VAL A 77 6.32 2.29 11.42
C VAL A 77 5.36 2.74 12.49
N TYR A 78 4.09 2.94 12.12
CA TYR A 78 3.04 3.40 13.00
C TYR A 78 1.92 2.37 13.09
N ASP A 79 1.28 2.32 14.26
CA ASP A 79 -0.07 1.79 14.38
C ASP A 79 -1.01 2.68 13.59
N ASP A 80 -1.79 2.10 12.68
CA ASP A 80 -2.77 2.83 11.88
C ASP A 80 -4.17 2.22 11.97
N THR A 81 -4.43 1.44 13.03
CA THR A 81 -5.73 0.78 13.29
C THR A 81 -6.90 1.75 13.43
N GLY A 82 -6.63 3.01 13.79
CA GLY A 82 -7.63 4.06 13.86
C GLY A 82 -8.14 4.53 12.50
N GLY A 83 -7.46 4.20 11.40
CA GLY A 83 -7.88 4.53 10.03
C GLY A 83 -7.92 6.02 9.69
N SER A 84 -7.46 6.91 10.59
CA SER A 84 -7.54 8.36 10.43
C SER A 84 -6.39 8.94 9.59
N ASP A 85 -6.47 10.21 9.18
CA ASP A 85 -5.36 10.84 8.44
C ASP A 85 -4.07 10.91 9.27
N THR A 86 -4.21 11.12 10.57
CA THR A 86 -3.12 11.04 11.54
C THR A 86 -2.98 9.60 12.02
N PRO A 87 -1.80 8.95 11.84
CA PRO A 87 -1.58 7.62 12.37
C PRO A 87 -1.51 7.64 13.90
N GLY A 88 -1.61 6.47 14.51
CA GLY A 88 -1.44 6.26 15.94
C GLY A 88 0.01 6.33 16.40
N SER A 89 0.34 5.56 17.43
CA SER A 89 1.70 5.54 18.01
C SER A 89 2.72 4.95 17.05
N VAL A 90 3.96 5.44 17.16
CA VAL A 90 5.13 4.83 16.50
C VAL A 90 5.41 3.48 17.17
N ILE A 91 5.51 2.42 16.35
CA ILE A 91 5.86 1.05 16.74
C ILE A 91 7.36 0.81 16.55
N PHE A 92 7.92 1.34 15.45
CA PHE A 92 9.33 1.17 15.11
C PHE A 92 9.90 2.48 14.57
N VAL A 93 11.16 2.74 14.91
CA VAL A 93 11.93 3.87 14.40
C VAL A 93 13.40 3.48 14.27
N SER A 94 14.01 3.76 13.12
CA SER A 94 15.44 3.55 12.92
C SER A 94 15.99 4.50 11.86
N ASP A 95 17.22 4.93 12.06
CA ASP A 95 17.94 5.75 11.08
C ASP A 95 18.65 4.85 10.07
N VAL A 96 18.51 5.19 8.79
CA VAL A 96 19.07 4.42 7.67
C VAL A 96 19.84 5.34 6.74
N GLU A 97 20.93 4.84 6.16
CA GLU A 97 21.66 5.53 5.11
C GLU A 97 21.23 5.00 3.74
N LEU A 98 20.73 5.88 2.88
CA LEU A 98 20.29 5.57 1.53
C LEU A 98 21.17 6.29 0.50
N ILE A 99 21.64 5.56 -0.50
CA ILE A 99 22.24 6.12 -1.71
C ILE A 99 21.15 6.20 -2.77
N GLY A 100 20.88 7.39 -3.28
CA GLY A 100 19.85 7.54 -4.30
C GLY A 100 20.19 6.85 -5.62
N SER A 101 19.18 6.27 -6.25
CA SER A 101 19.22 5.61 -7.55
C SER A 101 17.91 5.80 -8.29
N ASP A 102 17.97 6.15 -9.57
CA ASP A 102 16.78 6.37 -10.39
C ASP A 102 16.14 5.05 -10.86
N THR A 103 16.79 3.92 -10.63
CA THR A 103 16.42 2.62 -11.22
C THR A 103 16.45 1.46 -10.23
N ALA A 104 17.14 1.60 -9.10
CA ALA A 104 17.27 0.49 -8.14
C ALA A 104 16.31 0.71 -6.98
N ILE A 105 15.53 -0.32 -6.63
CA ILE A 105 14.81 -0.38 -5.36
C ILE A 105 15.81 -0.58 -4.22
N GLN A 106 15.71 0.21 -3.16
CA GLN A 106 16.44 0.03 -1.91
C GLN A 106 15.67 -0.93 -1.00
N GLU A 107 16.38 -1.88 -0.40
CA GLU A 107 15.85 -2.78 0.60
C GLU A 107 16.34 -2.38 1.99
N LEU A 108 15.40 -2.21 2.93
CA LEU A 108 15.67 -1.91 4.32
C LEU A 108 15.14 -3.05 5.18
N GLN A 109 15.99 -3.56 6.06
CA GLN A 109 15.60 -4.59 7.03
C GLN A 109 15.54 -3.94 8.41
N PRO A 110 14.44 -4.15 9.16
CA PRO A 110 14.43 -3.79 10.58
C PRO A 110 15.57 -4.48 11.32
N ASP A 111 16.22 -3.79 12.25
CA ASP A 111 17.30 -4.31 13.07
C ASP A 111 16.80 -5.19 14.24
N MET A 112 15.49 -5.21 14.46
CA MET A 112 14.79 -6.05 15.42
C MET A 112 13.41 -6.47 14.86
N PRO A 113 12.84 -7.59 15.34
CA PRO A 113 11.48 -7.99 14.95
C PRO A 113 10.46 -6.89 15.27
N VAL A 114 9.63 -6.54 14.28
CA VAL A 114 8.55 -5.56 14.41
C VAL A 114 7.22 -6.27 14.21
N GLU A 115 6.51 -6.53 15.30
CA GLU A 115 5.15 -7.07 15.24
C GLU A 115 4.16 -5.97 14.82
N LEU A 116 3.33 -6.26 13.83
CA LEU A 116 2.44 -5.32 13.17
C LEU A 116 0.99 -5.54 13.59
N PRO A 117 0.22 -4.47 13.80
CA PRO A 117 -1.24 -4.57 13.76
C PRO A 117 -1.72 -4.93 12.35
N ALA A 118 -2.99 -5.32 12.24
CA ALA A 118 -3.60 -5.60 10.94
C ALA A 118 -3.51 -4.39 10.00
N GLN A 119 -3.67 -3.16 10.50
CA GLN A 119 -3.49 -1.94 9.72
C GLN A 119 -2.36 -1.09 10.29
N PHE A 120 -1.38 -0.77 9.45
CA PHE A 120 -0.18 -0.05 9.84
C PHE A 120 0.24 0.93 8.75
N ARG A 121 1.17 1.83 9.09
CA ARG A 121 1.73 2.80 8.15
C ARG A 121 3.25 2.79 8.21
N ILE A 122 3.90 2.77 7.07
CA ILE A 122 5.35 2.98 6.95
C ILE A 122 5.58 4.39 6.45
N GLY A 123 6.43 5.13 7.16
CA GLY A 123 6.87 6.48 6.78
C GLY A 123 8.38 6.56 6.62
N LEU A 124 8.82 7.31 5.62
CA LEU A 124 10.20 7.74 5.44
C LEU A 124 10.30 9.22 5.78
N GLU A 125 10.90 9.53 6.94
CA GLU A 125 11.15 10.91 7.37
C GLU A 125 12.49 11.41 6.81
N PHE A 126 12.45 12.61 6.26
CA PHE A 126 13.58 13.27 5.64
C PHE A 126 14.45 13.98 6.67
N GLN A 127 15.73 13.61 6.77
CA GLN A 127 16.71 14.39 7.57
C GLN A 127 17.48 15.43 6.74
N HIS A 128 17.04 15.66 5.50
CA HIS A 128 17.61 16.67 4.61
C HIS A 128 16.51 17.31 3.76
N ALA A 129 16.84 18.39 3.08
CA ALA A 129 15.97 18.99 2.06
C ALA A 129 16.48 18.67 0.65
N GLY A 130 15.58 18.70 -0.33
CA GLY A 130 15.91 18.49 -1.74
C GLY A 130 16.18 17.02 -2.10
N VAL A 131 16.93 16.80 -3.19
CA VAL A 131 17.23 15.45 -3.70
C VAL A 131 18.45 14.82 -2.98
N PRO A 132 18.55 13.48 -2.92
CA PRO A 132 17.60 12.48 -3.42
C PRO A 132 16.26 12.44 -2.67
N THR A 133 15.22 11.92 -3.29
CA THR A 133 13.87 11.89 -2.72
C THR A 133 13.12 10.62 -3.09
N ILE A 134 11.97 10.38 -2.47
CA ILE A 134 11.10 9.24 -2.74
C ILE A 134 10.43 9.38 -4.12
N ALA A 135 10.27 8.25 -4.80
CA ALA A 135 9.51 8.17 -6.04
C ALA A 135 8.03 7.87 -5.79
N ASN A 136 7.20 8.37 -6.69
CA ASN A 136 5.86 7.89 -6.93
C ASN A 136 5.80 7.22 -8.32
N ASP A 137 4.88 6.26 -8.46
CA ASP A 137 4.57 5.71 -9.77
C ASP A 137 3.87 6.74 -10.67
N ASN A 138 3.84 6.47 -11.98
CA ASN A 138 3.37 7.43 -12.98
C ASN A 138 2.16 6.92 -13.78
N ASP A 139 1.35 6.05 -13.18
CA ASP A 139 0.12 5.54 -13.82
C ASP A 139 -1.09 6.47 -13.66
N MET A 140 -0.89 7.60 -12.96
CA MET A 140 -1.90 8.63 -12.64
C MET A 140 -3.07 8.11 -11.79
N THR A 141 -2.98 6.89 -11.26
CA THR A 141 -3.87 6.42 -10.22
C THR A 141 -3.34 6.86 -8.86
N ASN A 142 -4.24 7.05 -7.91
CA ASN A 142 -3.84 7.33 -6.54
C ASN A 142 -4.85 6.64 -5.64
N ALA A 143 -4.35 5.69 -4.85
CA ALA A 143 -5.09 5.14 -3.74
C ALA A 143 -5.23 6.23 -2.66
N ALA A 144 -6.26 7.09 -2.82
CA ALA A 144 -6.43 8.35 -2.09
C ALA A 144 -6.37 8.22 -0.56
N ASP A 145 -6.70 7.04 -0.02
CA ASP A 145 -6.71 6.76 1.41
C ASP A 145 -5.51 5.91 1.88
N ARG A 146 -4.45 5.82 1.06
CA ARG A 146 -3.28 4.99 1.35
C ARG A 146 -1.95 5.71 1.28
N ASN A 147 -1.88 6.85 0.59
CA ASN A 147 -0.66 7.63 0.46
C ASN A 147 -0.79 8.95 1.21
N TYR A 148 0.17 9.17 2.10
CA TYR A 148 0.14 10.27 3.06
C TYR A 148 1.44 11.06 3.03
N LEU A 149 1.33 12.31 3.45
CA LEU A 149 2.44 13.22 3.68
C LEU A 149 2.28 13.85 5.06
N PHE A 150 3.36 13.89 5.84
CA PHE A 150 3.46 14.77 6.99
C PHE A 150 4.31 15.98 6.59
N ALA A 151 3.72 17.18 6.69
CA ALA A 151 4.44 18.42 6.46
C ALA A 151 4.86 19.00 7.81
N ALA A 152 6.14 18.86 8.19
CA ALA A 152 6.66 19.30 9.48
C ALA A 152 6.42 20.79 9.73
N ASN A 153 6.59 21.61 8.69
CA ASN A 153 6.37 23.06 8.76
C ASN A 153 4.89 23.45 8.94
N LEU A 154 3.96 22.56 8.56
CA LEU A 154 2.51 22.75 8.73
C LEU A 154 1.95 21.97 9.92
N GLY A 155 2.75 21.07 10.51
CA GLY A 155 2.42 20.30 11.71
C GLY A 155 1.32 19.26 11.51
N GLY A 156 1.09 18.79 10.29
CA GLY A 156 -0.09 17.97 9.97
C GLY A 156 0.15 16.88 8.94
N TRP A 157 -0.62 15.80 9.10
CA TRP A 157 -0.80 14.75 8.11
C TRP A 157 -1.86 15.15 7.09
N ILE A 158 -1.56 14.91 5.82
CA ILE A 158 -2.49 15.08 4.70
C ILE A 158 -2.35 13.91 3.75
N LYS A 159 -3.42 13.62 2.99
CA LYS A 159 -3.36 12.67 1.88
C LYS A 159 -2.49 13.26 0.76
N SER A 160 -1.63 12.44 0.15
CA SER A 160 -0.70 12.90 -0.89
C SER A 160 -1.42 13.53 -2.09
N SER A 161 -2.58 12.97 -2.48
CA SER A 161 -3.45 13.50 -3.52
C SER A 161 -4.00 14.90 -3.20
N THR A 162 -4.24 15.22 -1.92
CA THR A 162 -4.67 16.57 -1.50
C THR A 162 -3.53 17.57 -1.62
N ALA A 163 -2.29 17.10 -1.52
CA ALA A 163 -1.07 17.88 -1.74
C ALA A 163 -0.70 18.03 -3.22
N GLY A 164 -1.46 17.42 -4.14
CA GLY A 164 -1.19 17.45 -5.57
C GLY A 164 -0.14 16.45 -6.06
N VAL A 165 0.27 15.51 -5.20
CA VAL A 165 1.10 14.37 -5.63
C VAL A 165 0.23 13.49 -6.53
N SER A 166 0.73 13.21 -7.73
CA SER A 166 0.11 12.26 -8.67
C SER A 166 0.82 10.92 -8.50
N GLY A 167 0.10 9.81 -8.44
CA GLY A 167 0.68 8.50 -8.18
C GLY A 167 0.71 8.10 -6.70
N ASP A 168 1.04 6.84 -6.48
CA ASP A 168 1.24 6.22 -5.18
C ASP A 168 2.74 6.12 -4.87
N TRP A 169 3.10 6.24 -3.59
CA TRP A 169 4.50 6.13 -3.20
C TRP A 169 5.01 4.74 -3.49
N ILE A 170 6.20 4.64 -4.07
CA ILE A 170 6.91 3.37 -4.23
C ILE A 170 7.57 3.06 -2.88
N ILE A 171 6.74 2.63 -1.94
CA ILE A 171 7.07 2.12 -0.61
C ILE A 171 6.27 0.83 -0.45
N ARG A 172 6.94 -0.26 -0.11
CA ARG A 172 6.36 -1.59 0.02
C ARG A 172 6.79 -2.24 1.32
N ALA A 173 5.89 -2.98 1.92
CA ALA A 173 6.15 -3.76 3.13
C ALA A 173 6.25 -5.24 2.77
N PHE A 174 7.19 -5.94 3.38
CA PHE A 174 7.29 -7.40 3.33
C PHE A 174 7.05 -7.91 4.75
N ILE A 175 6.09 -8.81 4.89
CA ILE A 175 5.74 -9.42 6.17
C ILE A 175 5.95 -10.92 6.11
N ASP A 176 6.10 -11.55 7.27
CA ASP A 176 6.13 -13.00 7.36
C ASP A 176 4.80 -13.62 6.89
N GLY A 177 4.91 -14.59 5.98
CA GLY A 177 3.80 -15.40 5.53
C GLY A 177 3.52 -16.57 6.46
N ASP A 178 2.29 -17.06 6.37
CA ASP A 178 1.71 -18.14 7.18
C ASP A 178 2.32 -19.52 6.83
N GLY A 179 3.22 -19.57 5.85
CA GLY A 179 3.53 -20.79 5.11
C GLY A 179 2.40 -21.25 4.18
N GLY A 180 1.31 -20.48 4.06
CA GLY A 180 0.37 -20.59 2.94
C GLY A 180 1.05 -20.12 1.65
N PRO A 181 0.77 -20.73 0.49
CA PRO A 181 1.37 -20.30 -0.77
C PRO A 181 0.90 -18.88 -1.12
N ILE A 182 1.73 -17.89 -0.83
CA ILE A 182 1.56 -16.53 -1.33
C ILE A 182 1.76 -16.58 -2.84
N GLY A 183 0.85 -15.96 -3.58
CA GLY A 183 0.76 -16.19 -5.01
C GLY A 183 0.35 -17.62 -5.34
N GLN A 184 -0.54 -18.20 -4.53
CA GLN A 184 -1.24 -19.43 -4.90
C GLN A 184 -1.73 -19.24 -6.32
N VAL A 185 -1.26 -20.12 -7.21
CA VAL A 185 -1.69 -20.08 -8.60
C VAL A 185 -3.20 -20.24 -8.60
N CYS A 186 -3.87 -19.28 -9.23
CA CYS A 186 -5.31 -19.26 -9.29
C CYS A 186 -5.75 -19.05 -10.74
N THR A 187 -6.89 -19.63 -11.08
CA THR A 187 -7.60 -19.33 -12.34
C THR A 187 -8.90 -18.57 -12.12
N GLY A 188 -9.29 -18.40 -10.85
CA GLY A 188 -10.43 -17.58 -10.46
C GLY A 188 -10.52 -17.40 -8.95
N ASN A 189 -11.34 -16.44 -8.52
CA ASN A 189 -11.42 -16.00 -7.13
C ASN A 189 -11.85 -17.08 -6.13
N GLY A 190 -12.58 -18.11 -6.57
CA GLY A 190 -12.98 -19.22 -5.70
C GLY A 190 -11.83 -20.09 -5.21
N GLU A 191 -10.64 -19.93 -5.81
CA GLU A 191 -9.43 -20.64 -5.43
C GLU A 191 -8.64 -19.88 -4.36
N CYS A 192 -8.93 -18.60 -4.15
CA CYS A 192 -8.17 -17.77 -3.24
C CYS A 192 -8.67 -17.85 -1.80
N PRO A 193 -7.76 -17.77 -0.81
CA PRO A 193 -8.11 -17.61 0.58
C PRO A 193 -9.07 -16.44 0.83
N THR A 194 -9.84 -16.52 1.91
CA THR A 194 -10.75 -15.43 2.29
C THR A 194 -9.99 -14.11 2.45
N GLY A 195 -10.43 -13.08 1.74
CA GLY A 195 -9.82 -11.74 1.76
C GLY A 195 -8.87 -11.48 0.58
N GLU A 196 -8.54 -12.52 -0.19
CA GLU A 196 -7.79 -12.42 -1.43
C GLU A 196 -8.73 -12.53 -2.65
N PHE A 197 -8.24 -12.09 -3.81
CA PHE A 197 -8.83 -12.39 -5.11
C PHE A 197 -7.78 -12.87 -6.09
N CYS A 198 -8.21 -13.51 -7.16
CA CYS A 198 -7.32 -13.97 -8.20
C CYS A 198 -7.03 -12.83 -9.18
N ASP A 199 -5.80 -12.31 -9.14
CA ASP A 199 -5.30 -11.50 -10.24
C ASP A 199 -5.06 -12.43 -11.43
N THR A 200 -6.01 -12.44 -12.37
CA THR A 200 -5.95 -13.31 -13.54
C THR A 200 -4.87 -12.92 -14.55
N GLU A 201 -4.32 -11.71 -14.46
CA GLU A 201 -3.20 -11.27 -15.31
C GLU A 201 -1.89 -11.91 -14.82
N ILE A 202 -1.74 -12.02 -13.50
CA ILE A 202 -0.58 -12.66 -12.86
C ILE A 202 -0.81 -14.17 -12.63
N GLY A 203 -2.07 -14.61 -12.60
CA GLY A 203 -2.49 -15.96 -12.26
C GLY A 203 -2.26 -16.30 -10.80
N ALA A 204 -2.41 -15.33 -9.89
CA ALA A 204 -2.02 -15.44 -8.49
C ALA A 204 -3.01 -14.73 -7.55
N CYS A 205 -3.25 -15.31 -6.38
CA CYS A 205 -4.08 -14.67 -5.37
C CYS A 205 -3.38 -13.46 -4.73
N THR A 206 -4.10 -12.36 -4.57
CA THR A 206 -3.60 -11.06 -4.07
C THR A 206 -4.64 -10.32 -3.21
N PHE A 207 -4.17 -9.39 -2.39
CA PHE A 207 -4.96 -8.56 -1.47
C PHE A 207 -5.23 -7.14 -2.00
N GLU A 208 -4.96 -6.84 -3.27
CA GLU A 208 -5.09 -5.50 -3.84
C GLU A 208 -6.27 -5.36 -4.79
N CYS A 209 -7.50 -5.54 -4.30
CA CYS A 209 -8.63 -5.30 -5.17
C CYS A 209 -8.63 -3.81 -5.58
N ARG A 210 -8.95 -3.54 -6.84
CA ARG A 210 -9.06 -2.19 -7.40
C ARG A 210 -10.51 -1.81 -7.60
N THR A 211 -11.37 -2.80 -7.82
CA THR A 211 -12.80 -2.67 -8.06
C THR A 211 -13.58 -3.75 -7.31
N ALA A 212 -14.88 -3.53 -7.09
CA ALA A 212 -15.72 -4.54 -6.46
C ALA A 212 -15.85 -5.82 -7.30
N ASP A 213 -15.66 -5.73 -8.62
CA ASP A 213 -15.70 -6.89 -9.52
C ASP A 213 -14.55 -7.87 -9.22
N ASP A 214 -13.43 -7.37 -8.70
CA ASP A 214 -12.29 -8.17 -8.29
C ASP A 214 -12.65 -9.09 -7.10
N CYS A 215 -13.69 -8.76 -6.33
CA CYS A 215 -13.97 -9.38 -5.04
C CYS A 215 -15.01 -10.52 -5.06
N ASN A 216 -15.34 -11.10 -6.21
CA ASN A 216 -16.25 -12.27 -6.33
C ASN A 216 -17.61 -12.09 -5.62
N GLY A 217 -18.21 -10.90 -5.73
CA GLY A 217 -19.47 -10.55 -5.05
C GLY A 217 -19.31 -9.91 -3.68
N ASN A 218 -18.08 -9.75 -3.18
CA ASN A 218 -17.74 -8.90 -2.05
C ASN A 218 -17.44 -7.46 -2.52
N VAL A 219 -17.30 -6.52 -1.59
CA VAL A 219 -16.99 -5.12 -1.90
C VAL A 219 -15.50 -4.88 -1.70
N CYS A 220 -14.87 -4.31 -2.72
CA CYS A 220 -13.54 -3.76 -2.59
C CYS A 220 -13.58 -2.44 -1.82
N ASN A 221 -12.95 -2.39 -0.65
CA ASN A 221 -12.87 -1.13 0.11
C ASN A 221 -11.74 -0.23 -0.43
N SER A 222 -11.65 1.02 0.05
CA SER A 222 -10.58 1.93 -0.37
C SER A 222 -9.17 1.49 0.06
N LEU A 223 -9.09 0.48 0.94
CA LEU A 223 -7.86 -0.19 1.36
C LEU A 223 -7.52 -1.40 0.48
N GLY A 224 -8.31 -1.68 -0.57
CA GLY A 224 -8.07 -2.78 -1.52
C GLY A 224 -8.38 -4.14 -0.97
N GLN A 225 -9.11 -4.21 0.13
CA GLN A 225 -9.51 -5.48 0.72
C GLN A 225 -10.89 -5.86 0.21
N CYS A 226 -11.04 -7.15 -0.09
CA CYS A 226 -12.33 -7.73 -0.37
C CYS A 226 -13.07 -8.01 0.94
N LEU A 227 -14.05 -7.17 1.25
CA LEU A 227 -14.88 -7.29 2.45
C LEU A 227 -16.23 -7.89 2.10
N VAL A 228 -16.69 -8.85 2.90
CA VAL A 228 -18.04 -9.39 2.80
C VAL A 228 -19.02 -8.23 2.98
N ASP A 229 -19.87 -8.00 1.99
CA ASP A 229 -20.82 -6.90 2.03
C ASP A 229 -21.81 -7.19 3.16
N ALA A 230 -21.67 -6.50 4.30
CA ALA A 230 -22.45 -6.77 5.50
C ALA A 230 -23.95 -6.58 5.28
N ASP A 231 -24.33 -5.84 4.22
CA ASP A 231 -25.71 -5.47 3.92
C ASP A 231 -26.19 -5.80 2.48
N GLY A 232 -25.37 -6.43 1.63
CA GLY A 232 -25.74 -6.71 0.23
C GLY A 232 -26.16 -5.47 -0.57
N GLY A 233 -25.53 -4.32 -0.29
CA GLY A 233 -25.94 -3.00 -0.75
C GLY A 233 -24.76 -2.22 -1.31
N GLY A 234 -24.52 -2.36 -2.62
CA GLY A 234 -23.43 -1.74 -3.36
C GLY A 234 -23.25 -0.24 -3.09
N CYS A 235 -22.15 0.11 -2.44
CA CYS A 235 -21.78 1.50 -2.14
C CYS A 235 -20.83 2.15 -3.17
N CYS A 236 -20.39 1.40 -4.19
CA CYS A 236 -19.44 1.89 -5.20
C CYS A 236 -19.96 1.81 -6.65
N GLN A 237 -21.27 1.72 -6.89
CA GLN A 237 -21.80 2.02 -8.22
C GLN A 237 -21.75 3.53 -8.46
N ALA A 238 -20.59 4.01 -8.90
CA ALA A 238 -20.54 5.20 -9.72
C ALA A 238 -21.47 4.94 -10.92
N ASN A 239 -22.61 5.66 -10.96
CA ASN A 239 -23.57 5.67 -12.06
C ASN A 239 -22.86 5.56 -13.41
N ARG A 240 -22.83 4.35 -13.99
CA ARG A 240 -22.36 4.10 -15.35
C ARG A 240 -23.50 4.04 -16.37
N ASP A 241 -24.72 4.36 -15.96
CA ASP A 241 -25.85 4.44 -16.88
C ASP A 241 -26.08 5.91 -17.30
N GLY A 242 -25.13 6.42 -18.08
CA GLY A 242 -25.33 7.63 -18.87
C GLY A 242 -26.13 7.30 -20.13
N GLU A 243 -27.46 7.20 -20.01
CA GLU A 243 -28.32 7.34 -21.18
C GLU A 243 -28.27 8.80 -21.69
N PRO A 244 -28.12 9.04 -23.01
CA PRO A 244 -28.15 10.39 -23.55
C PRO A 244 -29.60 10.91 -23.57
N ALA A 245 -29.98 11.70 -22.58
CA ALA A 245 -31.25 12.43 -22.61
C ALA A 245 -31.22 13.48 -23.72
N ALA A 246 -32.12 13.28 -24.69
CA ALA A 246 -32.35 14.15 -25.82
C ALA A 246 -32.75 15.59 -25.41
N LEU A 247 -32.44 16.53 -26.31
CA LEU A 247 -32.84 17.95 -26.31
C LEU A 247 -34.26 18.19 -25.78
N PHE A 248 -34.41 19.11 -24.82
CA PHE A 248 -35.50 20.10 -24.82
C PHE A 248 -35.13 21.33 -23.97
N GLY A 249 -35.26 22.51 -24.58
CA GLY A 249 -35.98 23.64 -23.99
C GLY A 249 -35.29 24.49 -22.92
N ALA A 250 -35.19 25.78 -23.24
CA ALA A 250 -34.70 26.85 -22.37
C ALA A 250 -35.55 27.08 -21.09
N LEU A 251 -34.94 27.84 -20.17
CA LEU A 251 -35.49 28.50 -18.96
C LEU A 251 -35.59 27.65 -17.69
N GLY A 252 -34.69 27.92 -16.74
CA GLY A 252 -34.78 27.38 -15.38
C GLY A 252 -33.52 27.57 -14.54
N LEU A 253 -33.15 28.83 -14.30
CA LEU A 253 -32.20 29.20 -13.24
C LEU A 253 -32.84 28.89 -11.87
N LEU A 254 -32.02 28.45 -10.91
CA LEU A 254 -32.36 28.03 -9.53
C LEU A 254 -33.01 26.65 -9.38
N TRP A 255 -32.19 25.65 -9.02
CA TRP A 255 -32.43 24.67 -7.94
C TRP A 255 -31.37 23.56 -8.02
N PHE A 256 -30.17 23.80 -7.49
CA PHE A 256 -29.19 22.74 -7.17
C PHE A 256 -28.44 23.08 -5.87
N LEU A 257 -29.22 23.24 -4.80
CA LEU A 257 -28.76 23.05 -3.43
C LEU A 257 -29.52 21.83 -2.88
N GLN A 258 -28.80 20.98 -2.16
CA GLN A 258 -29.23 19.72 -1.52
C GLN A 258 -29.19 18.43 -2.37
N ARG A 259 -28.00 17.83 -2.42
CA ARG A 259 -27.85 16.38 -2.22
C ARG A 259 -26.44 16.04 -1.69
N ARG A 260 -26.07 16.61 -0.53
CA ARG A 260 -25.07 15.95 0.33
C ARG A 260 -25.81 14.86 1.11
N ARG A 261 -25.77 13.62 0.64
CA ARG A 261 -26.09 12.47 1.48
C ARG A 261 -24.92 12.25 2.42
N ARG A 262 -25.24 12.22 3.71
CA ARG A 262 -24.40 11.74 4.79
C ARG A 262 -24.14 10.26 4.55
N CYS A 263 -22.89 9.82 4.59
CA CYS A 263 -22.57 8.48 5.04
C CYS A 263 -22.00 8.64 6.45
N ALA A 264 -22.76 8.20 7.42
CA ALA A 264 -22.33 8.07 8.80
C ALA A 264 -22.54 6.60 9.16
N ARG A 265 -21.44 5.88 9.33
CA ARG A 265 -21.06 5.19 10.57
C ARG A 265 -19.63 4.70 10.43
#